data_AF-A0A2G9NKH1-F1
#
_entry.id   AF-A0A2G9NKH1-F1
#
_cell.length_a   1.000
_cell.length_b   1.000
_cell.length_c   1.000
_cell.angle_alpha   90.00
_cell.angle_beta   90.00
_cell.angle_gamma   90.00
#
_symmetry.space_group_name_H-M   'P 1'
#
loop_
_entity.id
_entity.type
_entity.pdbx_description
1 polymer ?
#
loop_
_entity_poly.entity_id
_entity_poly.type
_entity_poly.pdbx_seq_one_letter_code
_entity_poly.pdbx_strand_id
1 'polypeptide(L)'
;MYFKINKNEKSSSPNRDGHNGLLLMSRIQDGNNLYYAGIRVDGQAVIKKKQNGIYYTLSSNKTFSGVYNRNLNPNLLPKNIWIGLKSETYTLKDETIIKLYMDVNRTGNWKLITQTRDFKKSQGYPILTSGFAGIRTDFMDVEFDDYKLENI
;
A
#
# COMPACT_ATOMS: atom_id res chain seq x y z
N MET A 1 -9.98 -6.72 -1.47
CA MET A 1 -10.84 -5.68 -0.87
C MET A 1 -10.91 -4.48 -1.79
N TYR A 2 -12.01 -3.74 -1.73
CA TYR A 2 -12.23 -2.54 -2.51
C TYR A 2 -12.26 -1.30 -1.61
N PHE A 3 -11.72 -0.21 -2.13
CA PHE A 3 -11.71 1.11 -1.51
C PHE A 3 -12.44 2.08 -2.42
N LYS A 4 -13.18 3.02 -1.85
CA LYS A 4 -13.73 4.16 -2.60
C LYS A 4 -13.46 5.44 -1.84
N ILE A 5 -12.69 6.33 -2.47
CA ILE A 5 -12.36 7.64 -1.90
C ILE A 5 -13.53 8.58 -2.18
N ASN A 6 -14.21 9.02 -1.13
CA ASN A 6 -15.34 9.95 -1.23
C ASN A 6 -14.84 11.39 -1.31
N LYS A 7 -13.88 11.74 -0.45
CA LYS A 7 -13.29 13.08 -0.38
C LYS A 7 -11.88 13.04 0.18
N ASN A 8 -11.10 14.06 -0.18
CA ASN A 8 -9.83 14.34 0.47
C ASN A 8 -10.10 15.10 1.76
N GLU A 9 -9.38 14.77 2.84
CA GLU A 9 -9.45 15.55 4.08
C GLU A 9 -8.40 16.66 4.09
N LYS A 10 -8.84 17.89 4.34
CA LYS A 10 -7.93 19.04 4.47
C LYS A 10 -7.33 19.02 5.88
N SER A 11 -6.01 18.94 5.97
CA SER A 11 -5.28 19.03 7.24
C SER A 11 -3.99 19.85 7.13
N SER A 12 -3.72 20.72 8.10
CA SER A 12 -2.44 21.42 8.20
C SER A 12 -1.29 20.52 8.63
N SER A 13 -1.56 19.29 9.07
CA SER A 13 -0.54 18.34 9.55
C SER A 13 0.60 18.16 8.52
N PRO A 14 1.88 18.22 8.95
CA PRO A 14 2.99 17.97 8.04
C PRO A 14 2.93 16.55 7.43
N ASN A 15 2.29 15.60 8.11
CA ASN A 15 2.12 14.21 7.66
C ASN A 15 1.12 14.05 6.50
N ARG A 16 0.38 15.10 6.13
CA ARG A 16 -0.51 15.11 4.95
C ARG A 16 0.29 15.39 3.67
N ASP A 17 0.88 14.39 3.05
CA ASP A 17 1.74 14.57 1.89
C ASP A 17 1.56 13.48 0.80
N GLY A 18 2.47 13.47 -0.17
CA GLY A 18 2.42 12.55 -1.32
C GLY A 18 2.56 11.07 -0.95
N HIS A 19 3.02 10.73 0.26
CA HIS A 19 3.22 9.36 0.67
C HIS A 19 2.02 8.73 1.40
N ASN A 20 0.97 9.50 1.65
CA ASN A 20 -0.34 9.02 2.11
C ASN A 20 -1.00 8.14 1.06
N GLY A 21 -1.94 7.28 1.44
CA GLY A 21 -2.58 6.41 0.46
C GLY A 21 -3.59 5.42 1.00
N LEU A 22 -3.82 4.39 0.19
CA LEU A 22 -4.60 3.19 0.52
C LEU A 22 -3.61 2.04 0.61
N LEU A 23 -3.41 1.50 1.82
CA LEU A 23 -2.33 0.56 2.12
C LEU A 23 -2.88 -0.70 2.78
N LEU A 24 -2.44 -1.85 2.29
CA LEU A 24 -2.58 -3.14 2.94
C LEU A 24 -1.31 -3.40 3.75
N MET A 25 -1.48 -3.86 4.98
CA MET A 25 -0.39 -4.21 5.88
C MET A 25 -0.32 -5.73 6.03
N SER A 26 0.88 -6.29 5.99
CA SER A 26 1.11 -7.73 6.17
C SER A 26 2.32 -7.98 7.07
N ARG A 27 2.33 -9.18 7.67
CA ARG A 27 3.36 -9.64 8.64
C ARG A 27 3.60 -8.64 9.78
N ILE A 28 2.54 -8.01 10.26
CA ILE A 28 2.65 -7.10 11.40
C ILE A 28 3.09 -7.90 12.61
N GLN A 29 4.31 -7.66 13.07
CA GLN A 29 4.84 -8.19 14.34
C GLN A 29 4.50 -7.23 15.47
N ASP A 30 4.68 -5.93 15.19
CA ASP A 30 4.39 -4.81 16.08
C ASP A 30 4.25 -3.51 15.25
N GLY A 31 4.11 -2.36 15.92
CA GLY A 31 4.00 -1.05 15.26
C GLY A 31 5.26 -0.59 14.51
N ASN A 32 6.39 -1.29 14.65
CA ASN A 32 7.71 -0.96 14.11
C ASN A 32 8.23 -1.99 13.11
N ASN A 33 7.59 -3.15 12.97
CA ASN A 33 8.05 -4.28 12.17
C ASN A 33 6.88 -4.87 11.36
N LEU A 34 6.82 -4.50 10.07
CA LEU A 34 5.75 -4.89 9.16
C LEU A 34 6.05 -4.52 7.69
N TYR A 35 5.23 -5.04 6.78
CA TYR A 35 5.18 -4.60 5.38
C TYR A 35 3.95 -3.74 5.11
N TYR A 36 4.10 -2.83 4.14
CA TYR A 36 3.02 -2.05 3.54
C TYR A 36 3.04 -2.27 2.03
N ALA A 37 1.87 -2.53 1.43
CA ALA A 37 1.68 -2.60 -0.01
C ALA A 37 0.42 -1.82 -0.40
N GLY A 38 0.52 -0.87 -1.31
CA GLY A 38 -0.64 -0.12 -1.74
C GLY A 38 -0.34 1.00 -2.71
N ILE A 39 -1.32 1.89 -2.89
CA ILE A 39 -1.22 3.04 -3.80
C ILE A 39 -1.25 4.35 -3.01
N ARG A 40 -0.44 5.31 -3.43
CA ARG A 40 -0.28 6.59 -2.78
C ARG A 40 -0.98 7.71 -3.53
N VAL A 41 -1.31 8.79 -2.83
CA VAL A 41 -1.95 9.98 -3.38
C VAL A 41 -1.10 10.70 -4.43
N ASP A 42 0.21 10.43 -4.48
CA ASP A 42 1.10 10.87 -5.56
C ASP A 42 1.10 9.96 -6.80
N GLY A 43 0.18 8.99 -6.84
CA GLY A 43 -0.06 8.09 -7.97
C GLY A 43 0.91 6.92 -8.07
N GLN A 44 1.77 6.71 -7.08
CA GLN A 44 2.68 5.56 -7.06
C GLN A 44 2.05 4.35 -6.37
N ALA A 45 2.16 3.18 -6.99
CA ALA A 45 2.07 1.90 -6.31
C ALA A 45 3.40 1.61 -5.61
N VAL A 46 3.35 1.24 -4.33
CA VAL A 46 4.55 1.05 -3.51
C VAL A 46 4.46 -0.22 -2.69
N ILE A 47 5.63 -0.82 -2.47
CA ILE A 47 5.86 -1.80 -1.41
C ILE A 47 6.95 -1.25 -0.51
N LYS A 48 6.66 -1.17 0.79
CA LYS A 48 7.58 -0.69 1.83
C LYS A 48 7.70 -1.71 2.95
N LYS A 49 8.85 -1.70 3.61
CA LYS A 49 9.07 -2.36 4.90
C LYS A 49 9.27 -1.30 5.97
N LYS A 50 8.70 -1.50 7.15
CA LYS A 50 9.15 -0.82 8.37
C LYS A 50 9.84 -1.87 9.23
N GLN A 51 11.07 -1.62 9.64
CA GLN A 51 11.83 -2.49 10.52
C GLN A 51 12.54 -1.64 11.57
N ASN A 52 12.35 -1.99 12.84
CA ASN A 52 12.88 -1.23 13.97
C ASN A 52 12.58 0.27 13.89
N GLY A 53 11.39 0.65 13.41
CA GLY A 53 11.01 2.05 13.28
C GLY A 53 11.35 2.69 11.93
N ILE A 54 12.27 2.11 11.17
CA ILE A 54 12.83 2.69 9.94
C ILE A 54 12.08 2.19 8.71
N TYR A 55 11.73 3.11 7.81
CA TYR A 55 11.02 2.78 6.57
C TYR A 55 11.99 2.59 5.39
N TYR A 56 11.78 1.51 4.64
CA TYR A 56 12.49 1.17 3.42
C TYR A 56 11.50 1.02 2.28
N THR A 57 11.75 1.70 1.15
CA THR A 57 10.98 1.43 -0.08
C THR A 57 11.64 0.28 -0.82
N LEU A 58 10.89 -0.79 -1.04
CA LEU A 58 11.36 -2.03 -1.67
C LEU A 58 10.99 -2.10 -3.15
N SER A 59 9.90 -1.44 -3.54
CA SER A 59 9.49 -1.28 -4.93
C SER A 59 8.56 -0.08 -5.08
N SER A 60 8.63 0.56 -6.24
CA SER A 60 7.79 1.70 -6.60
C SER A 60 7.50 1.69 -8.10
N ASN A 61 6.25 1.95 -8.49
CA ASN A 61 5.83 2.06 -9.88
C ASN A 61 4.79 3.19 -10.02
N LYS A 62 4.90 4.03 -11.05
CA LYS A 62 3.93 5.09 -11.31
C LYS A 62 2.69 4.50 -11.99
N THR A 63 1.59 4.44 -11.25
CA THR A 63 0.32 3.82 -11.70
C THR A 63 -0.71 4.84 -12.16
N PHE A 64 -0.76 6.01 -11.52
CA PHE A 64 -1.62 7.12 -11.93
C PHE A 64 -0.76 8.31 -12.39
N SER A 65 -1.05 8.80 -13.59
CA SER A 65 -0.36 9.93 -14.22
C SER A 65 -0.65 11.25 -13.50
N GLY A 66 0.12 12.28 -13.85
CA GLY A 66 -0.01 13.62 -13.26
C GLY A 66 1.05 13.93 -12.20
N VAL A 67 1.06 15.20 -11.80
CA VAL A 67 2.00 15.79 -10.85
C VAL A 67 1.27 16.08 -9.54
N TYR A 68 1.74 15.45 -8.47
CA TYR A 68 1.21 15.69 -7.14
C TYR A 68 1.56 17.12 -6.69
N ASN A 69 0.56 17.82 -6.15
CA ASN A 69 0.78 19.08 -5.46
C ASN A 69 -0.12 19.13 -4.23
N ARG A 70 0.47 19.31 -3.05
CA ARG A 70 -0.26 19.30 -1.77
C ARG A 70 -1.46 20.27 -1.72
N ASN A 71 -1.44 21.36 -2.47
CA ASN A 71 -2.48 22.40 -2.41
C ASN A 71 -3.39 22.36 -3.64
N LEU A 72 -2.80 22.25 -4.84
CA LEU A 72 -3.52 22.36 -6.11
C LEU A 72 -4.04 21.00 -6.61
N ASN A 73 -3.31 19.92 -6.33
CA ASN A 73 -3.66 18.57 -6.80
C ASN A 73 -3.23 17.50 -5.78
N PRO A 74 -3.89 17.45 -4.62
CA PRO A 74 -3.41 16.70 -3.45
C PRO A 74 -3.66 15.20 -3.53
N ASN A 75 -4.34 14.72 -4.57
CA ASN A 75 -4.62 13.30 -4.72
C ASN A 75 -4.82 12.96 -6.20
N LEU A 76 -3.89 12.18 -6.75
CA LEU A 76 -3.96 11.66 -8.11
C LEU A 76 -4.82 10.40 -8.23
N LEU A 77 -5.25 9.82 -7.10
CA LEU A 77 -6.14 8.67 -7.11
C LEU A 77 -7.56 9.11 -7.49
N PRO A 78 -8.28 8.32 -8.31
CA PRO A 78 -9.63 8.65 -8.69
C PRO A 78 -10.58 8.61 -7.48
N LYS A 79 -11.51 9.56 -7.45
CA LYS A 79 -12.56 9.67 -6.43
C LYS A 79 -13.85 9.08 -6.94
N ASN A 80 -14.70 8.61 -6.03
CA ASN A 80 -16.00 8.00 -6.32
C ASN A 80 -15.91 6.78 -7.26
N ILE A 81 -14.72 6.20 -7.39
CA ILE A 81 -14.45 4.98 -8.15
C ILE A 81 -13.99 3.91 -7.17
N TRP A 82 -14.54 2.70 -7.30
CA TRP A 82 -14.05 1.55 -6.56
C TRP A 82 -12.68 1.12 -7.08
N ILE A 83 -11.69 1.06 -6.20
CA ILE A 83 -10.34 0.58 -6.46
C ILE A 83 -10.11 -0.64 -5.59
N GLY A 84 -9.97 -1.80 -6.22
CA GLY A 84 -9.59 -3.05 -5.59
C GLY A 84 -8.10 -3.07 -5.35
N LEU A 85 -7.67 -3.41 -4.14
CA LEU A 85 -6.30 -3.81 -3.87
C LEU A 85 -6.27 -5.24 -3.31
N LYS A 86 -5.28 -6.00 -3.79
CA LYS A 86 -4.94 -7.33 -3.29
C LYS A 86 -3.43 -7.41 -3.12
N SER A 87 -2.98 -7.81 -1.93
CA SER A 87 -1.57 -8.11 -1.70
C SER A 87 -1.40 -9.59 -1.41
N GLU A 88 -0.39 -10.18 -2.04
CA GLU A 88 0.07 -11.55 -1.74
C GLU A 88 1.44 -11.43 -1.07
N THR A 89 1.61 -12.06 0.08
CA THR A 89 2.87 -12.05 0.85
C THR A 89 3.21 -13.47 1.28
N TYR A 90 4.34 -14.01 0.81
CA TYR A 90 4.77 -15.37 1.15
C TYR A 90 6.29 -15.47 1.28
N THR A 91 6.74 -16.50 2.00
CA THR A 91 8.17 -16.78 2.19
C THR A 91 8.65 -17.72 1.10
N LEU A 92 9.80 -17.42 0.50
CA LEU A 92 10.49 -18.31 -0.42
C LEU A 92 11.95 -18.43 0.03
N LYS A 93 12.31 -19.53 0.69
CA LYS A 93 13.59 -19.70 1.39
C LYS A 93 13.80 -18.56 2.41
N ASP A 94 14.89 -17.82 2.31
CA ASP A 94 15.24 -16.71 3.21
C ASP A 94 14.73 -15.35 2.72
N GLU A 95 13.74 -15.35 1.84
CA GLU A 95 13.19 -14.14 1.23
C GLU A 95 11.70 -13.99 1.50
N THR A 96 11.24 -12.74 1.53
CA THR A 96 9.81 -12.44 1.51
C THR A 96 9.42 -11.88 0.15
N ILE A 97 8.47 -12.54 -0.51
CA ILE A 97 7.92 -12.12 -1.79
C ILE A 97 6.63 -11.36 -1.51
N ILE A 98 6.50 -10.16 -2.09
CA ILE A 98 5.31 -9.34 -1.96
C ILE A 98 4.87 -8.89 -3.35
N LYS A 99 3.60 -9.14 -3.67
CA LYS A 99 2.96 -8.69 -4.90
C LYS A 99 1.77 -7.80 -4.56
N LEU A 100 1.55 -6.77 -5.37
CA LEU A 100 0.41 -5.88 -5.26
C LEU A 100 -0.35 -5.86 -6.58
N TYR A 101 -1.64 -6.14 -6.51
CA TYR A 101 -2.56 -6.15 -7.62
C TYR A 101 -3.63 -5.08 -7.45
N MET A 102 -4.17 -4.59 -8.56
CA MET A 102 -5.23 -3.60 -8.60
C MET A 102 -6.33 -4.01 -9.58
N ASP A 103 -7.58 -3.74 -9.21
CA ASP A 103 -8.78 -3.86 -10.05
C ASP A 103 -9.60 -2.58 -9.95
N VAL A 104 -9.69 -1.81 -11.02
CA VAL A 104 -10.42 -0.53 -11.03
C VAL A 104 -11.83 -0.76 -11.56
N ASN A 105 -12.84 -0.16 -10.91
CA ASN A 105 -14.26 -0.33 -11.23
C ASN A 105 -14.83 -1.75 -10.99
N ARG A 106 -14.24 -2.53 -10.06
CA ARG A 106 -14.71 -3.89 -9.71
C ARG A 106 -14.91 -4.79 -10.92
N THR A 107 -14.00 -4.76 -11.89
CA THR A 107 -14.13 -5.53 -13.12
C THR A 107 -13.80 -7.02 -12.91
N GLY A 108 -13.19 -7.37 -11.77
CA GLY A 108 -12.62 -8.69 -11.52
C GLY A 108 -11.26 -8.90 -12.21
N ASN A 109 -10.81 -7.95 -13.05
CA ASN A 109 -9.56 -8.04 -13.79
C ASN A 109 -8.39 -7.49 -12.98
N TRP A 110 -7.85 -8.34 -12.11
CA TRP A 110 -6.70 -8.00 -11.27
C TRP A 110 -5.41 -7.87 -12.08
N LYS A 111 -4.81 -6.68 -12.07
CA LYS A 111 -3.51 -6.40 -12.72
C LYS A 111 -2.41 -6.28 -11.68
N LEU A 112 -1.29 -6.97 -11.89
CA LEU A 112 -0.08 -6.76 -11.08
C LEU A 112 0.47 -5.36 -11.34
N ILE A 113 0.52 -4.51 -10.32
CA ILE A 113 0.97 -3.11 -10.44
C ILE A 113 2.38 -2.91 -9.87
N THR A 114 2.79 -3.73 -8.89
CA THR A 114 4.18 -3.78 -8.44
C THR A 114 4.46 -5.08 -7.66
N GLN A 115 5.73 -5.47 -7.58
CA GLN A 115 6.19 -6.59 -6.77
C GLN A 115 7.61 -6.35 -6.27
N THR A 116 8.03 -7.10 -5.24
CA THR A 116 9.41 -7.12 -4.76
C THR A 116 9.80 -8.49 -4.21
N ARG A 117 11.12 -8.69 -4.12
CA ARG A 117 11.76 -9.76 -3.36
C ARG A 117 12.59 -9.08 -2.28
N ASP A 118 12.18 -9.21 -1.02
CA ASP A 118 12.95 -8.71 0.11
C ASP A 118 13.97 -9.77 0.53
N PHE A 119 15.24 -9.50 0.23
CA PHE A 119 16.40 -10.33 0.58
C PHE A 119 17.62 -9.49 1.01
N LYS A 120 17.53 -8.15 0.87
CA LYS A 120 18.68 -7.24 0.95
C LYS A 120 18.95 -6.77 2.37
N LYS A 121 20.03 -7.27 2.99
CA LYS A 121 20.48 -6.83 4.33
C LYS A 121 20.71 -5.32 4.45
N SER A 122 21.07 -4.62 3.37
CA SER A 122 21.27 -3.16 3.39
C SER A 122 19.97 -2.37 3.65
N GLN A 123 18.81 -3.00 3.49
CA GLN A 123 17.48 -2.45 3.81
C GLN A 123 16.88 -3.19 5.02
N GLY A 124 17.75 -3.75 5.87
CA GLY A 124 17.39 -4.64 6.96
C GLY A 124 17.02 -6.06 6.52
N TYR A 125 16.71 -6.94 7.46
CA TYR A 125 16.39 -8.34 7.17
C TYR A 125 14.92 -8.51 6.75
N PRO A 126 14.59 -9.50 5.90
CA PRO A 126 13.20 -9.83 5.61
C PRO A 126 12.47 -10.27 6.88
N ILE A 127 11.20 -9.92 7.01
CA ILE A 127 10.34 -10.43 8.09
C ILE A 127 9.80 -11.77 7.59
N LEU A 128 10.40 -12.89 8.03
CA LEU A 128 10.08 -14.23 7.53
C LEU A 128 8.88 -14.88 8.23
N THR A 129 8.58 -14.44 9.44
CA THR A 129 7.49 -14.97 10.28
C THR A 129 6.14 -14.46 9.80
N SER A 130 5.11 -15.26 10.04
CA SER A 130 3.72 -14.79 9.95
C SER A 130 3.45 -13.71 11.00
N GLY A 131 2.35 -12.99 10.84
CA GLY A 131 1.92 -11.94 11.76
C GLY A 131 0.52 -11.46 11.39
N PHE A 132 0.08 -10.35 11.95
CA PHE A 132 -1.25 -9.80 11.63
C PHE A 132 -1.28 -9.17 10.24
N ALA A 133 -2.50 -9.01 9.72
CA ALA A 133 -2.81 -8.19 8.56
C ALA A 133 -3.60 -6.94 8.99
N GLY A 134 -3.55 -5.89 8.18
CA GLY A 134 -4.25 -4.65 8.50
C GLY A 134 -4.49 -3.78 7.27
N ILE A 135 -5.21 -2.70 7.49
CA ILE A 135 -5.52 -1.68 6.49
C ILE A 135 -5.09 -0.34 7.07
N ARG A 136 -4.50 0.51 6.24
CA ARG A 136 -4.22 1.90 6.58
C ARG A 136 -4.66 2.81 5.44
N THR A 137 -5.38 3.85 5.82
CA THR A 137 -5.71 4.99 4.96
C THR A 137 -5.33 6.28 5.65
N ASP A 138 -4.85 7.25 4.89
CA ASP A 138 -4.34 8.52 5.44
C ASP A 138 -5.06 9.71 4.80
N PHE A 139 -5.58 10.64 5.61
CA PHE A 139 -6.13 11.94 5.19
C PHE A 139 -7.18 11.89 4.06
N MET A 140 -8.02 10.87 4.06
CA MET A 140 -9.12 10.69 3.13
C MET A 140 -10.32 10.10 3.88
N ASP A 141 -11.51 10.43 3.41
CA ASP A 141 -12.73 9.70 3.76
C ASP A 141 -12.91 8.57 2.74
N VAL A 142 -12.95 7.34 3.25
CA VAL A 142 -12.81 6.12 2.46
C VAL A 142 -13.85 5.10 2.90
N GLU A 143 -14.62 4.60 1.94
CA GLU A 143 -15.44 3.40 2.10
C GLU A 143 -14.61 2.15 1.79
N PHE A 144 -14.88 1.06 2.51
CA PHE A 144 -14.25 -0.24 2.33
C PHE A 144 -15.31 -1.30 2.07
N ASP A 145 -14.98 -2.27 1.24
CA ASP A 145 -15.84 -3.42 0.97
C ASP A 145 -15.02 -4.66 0.63
N ASP A 146 -15.63 -5.84 0.75
CA ASP A 146 -15.06 -7.15 0.41
C ASP A 146 -13.66 -7.38 1.02
N TYR A 147 -13.50 -7.06 2.31
CA TYR A 147 -12.28 -7.40 3.03
C TYR A 147 -12.20 -8.91 3.24
N LYS A 148 -11.12 -9.51 2.74
CA LYS A 148 -10.85 -10.93 2.82
C LYS A 148 -9.38 -11.14 3.12
N LEU A 149 -9.10 -12.03 4.07
CA LEU A 149 -7.77 -12.52 4.40
C LEU A 149 -7.76 -14.03 4.23
N GLU A 150 -6.80 -14.54 3.45
CA GLU A 150 -6.61 -15.96 3.22
C GLU A 150 -5.15 -16.32 3.51
N ASN A 151 -4.95 -17.40 4.25
CA ASN A 151 -3.64 -18.02 4.38
C ASN A 151 -3.49 -18.99 3.20
N ILE A 152 -2.39 -18.84 2.46
CA ILE A 152 -2.01 -19.68 1.33
C ILE A 152 -0.85 -20.56 1.75
#